data_AF-A0A212KKR3-F1
#
_entry.id   AF-A0A212KKR3-F1
#
_cell.length_a   1.000
_cell.length_b   1.000
_cell.length_c   1.000
_cell.angle_alpha   90.00
_cell.angle_beta   90.00
_cell.angle_gamma   90.00
#
_symmetry.space_group_name_H-M   'P 1'
#
loop_
_entity.id
_entity.type
_entity.pdbx_description
1 polymer ?
#
loop_
_entity_poly.entity_id
_entity_poly.type
_entity_poly.pdbx_seq_one_letter_code
_entity_poly.pdbx_strand_id
1 'polypeptide(L)'
;MAYDFRTRAFVDLALALRDHPRGVPARGDALRDLARLYLSAADALFRLMYLILAARLAAFPHGGRFEGFLPVYEDRVRALFAMLEPILLGDDVAAIRDVVEGVRQGALAEEMVALQNAVGASSGEGRDLDADAEATATVTNSLKEQLARRIKNPWIQDVLHAINEIIGVVRGVT
;
A
#
# COMPACT_ATOMS: atom_id res chain seq x y z
N MET A 1 11.12 -12.73 12.08
CA MET A 1 10.23 -11.96 11.18
C MET A 1 11.12 -11.00 10.43
N ALA A 2 11.22 -11.18 9.11
CA ALA A 2 12.18 -10.53 8.21
C ALA A 2 12.37 -9.01 8.38
N TYR A 3 11.28 -8.27 8.56
CA TYR A 3 11.29 -6.80 8.46
C TYR A 3 10.86 -6.10 9.76
N ASP A 4 10.70 -6.86 10.85
CA ASP A 4 10.00 -6.44 12.09
C ASP A 4 8.66 -5.71 11.83
N PHE A 5 8.06 -5.96 10.66
CA PHE A 5 6.85 -5.30 10.21
C PHE A 5 5.64 -5.98 10.84
N ARG A 6 5.13 -5.38 11.91
CA ARG A 6 3.87 -5.78 12.55
C ARG A 6 2.86 -4.66 12.41
N THR A 7 2.00 -4.75 11.40
CA THR A 7 0.86 -3.85 11.27
C THR A 7 -0.43 -4.56 11.65
N ARG A 8 -1.25 -3.94 12.50
CA ARG A 8 -2.64 -4.35 12.67
C ARG A 8 -3.54 -3.76 11.59
N ALA A 9 -3.09 -2.73 10.88
CA ALA A 9 -3.90 -1.95 9.95
C ALA A 9 -4.55 -2.79 8.85
N PHE A 10 -3.86 -3.81 8.31
CA PHE A 10 -4.43 -4.69 7.29
C PHE A 10 -5.59 -5.52 7.85
N VAL A 11 -5.40 -6.11 9.03
CA VAL A 11 -6.41 -6.91 9.72
C VAL A 11 -7.57 -6.04 10.17
N ASP A 12 -7.30 -4.87 10.72
CA ASP A 12 -8.32 -3.93 11.20
C ASP A 12 -9.23 -3.46 10.06
N LEU A 13 -8.65 -3.12 8.89
CA LEU A 13 -9.41 -2.78 7.70
C LEU A 13 -10.25 -3.98 7.21
N ALA A 14 -9.65 -5.17 7.12
CA ALA A 14 -10.34 -6.36 6.64
C ALA A 14 -11.52 -6.75 7.54
N LEU A 15 -11.33 -6.71 8.87
CA LEU A 15 -12.40 -6.97 9.83
C LEU A 15 -13.51 -5.92 9.73
N ALA A 16 -13.15 -4.63 9.69
CA ALA A 16 -14.15 -3.56 9.59
C ALA A 16 -14.97 -3.67 8.28
N LEU A 17 -14.36 -4.05 7.15
CA LEU A 17 -15.09 -4.26 5.90
C LEU A 17 -15.99 -5.51 5.93
N ARG A 18 -15.62 -6.56 6.68
CA ARG A 18 -16.44 -7.77 6.85
C ARG A 18 -17.73 -7.52 7.60
N ASP A 19 -17.75 -6.51 8.49
CA ASP A 19 -18.98 -6.07 9.18
C ASP A 19 -19.97 -5.36 8.23
N HIS A 20 -19.56 -5.11 6.98
CA HIS A 20 -20.35 -4.43 5.96
C HIS A 20 -20.56 -5.30 4.69
N PRO A 21 -21.12 -6.51 4.78
CA PRO A 21 -21.18 -7.45 3.65
C PRO A 21 -22.12 -7.00 2.51
N ARG A 22 -23.07 -6.10 2.80
CA ARG A 22 -24.06 -5.56 1.84
C ARG A 22 -23.68 -4.20 1.26
N GLY A 23 -22.48 -3.70 1.57
CA GLY A 23 -22.01 -2.39 1.16
C GLY A 23 -21.61 -1.51 2.34
N VAL A 24 -20.72 -0.55 2.07
CA VAL A 24 -20.18 0.36 3.08
C VAL A 24 -21.25 1.37 3.55
N PRO A 25 -21.10 1.96 4.76
CA PRO A 25 -22.01 2.98 5.27
C PRO A 25 -22.22 4.14 4.28
N ALA A 26 -23.46 4.62 4.19
CA ALA A 26 -23.81 5.66 3.22
C ALA A 26 -23.20 7.03 3.52
N ARG A 27 -22.92 7.34 4.79
CA ARG A 27 -22.36 8.61 5.31
C ARG A 27 -22.02 8.49 6.80
N GLY A 28 -21.43 9.55 7.36
CA GLY A 28 -21.21 9.70 8.80
C GLY A 28 -19.91 9.07 9.29
N ASP A 29 -19.78 8.96 10.61
CA ASP A 29 -18.52 8.58 11.26
C ASP A 29 -18.04 7.19 10.84
N ALA A 30 -18.95 6.22 10.69
CA ALA A 30 -18.58 4.87 10.26
C ALA A 30 -17.91 4.83 8.88
N LEU A 31 -18.36 5.67 7.92
CA LEU A 31 -17.70 5.77 6.61
C LEU A 31 -16.31 6.41 6.74
N ARG A 32 -16.19 7.45 7.58
CA ARG A 32 -14.92 8.15 7.85
C ARG A 32 -13.93 7.22 8.54
N ASP A 33 -14.38 6.37 9.45
CA ASP A 33 -13.53 5.39 10.14
C ASP A 33 -13.00 4.34 9.17
N LEU A 34 -13.83 3.84 8.25
CA LEU A 34 -13.35 2.96 7.18
C LEU A 34 -12.32 3.65 6.27
N ALA A 35 -12.52 4.94 5.95
CA ALA A 35 -11.57 5.71 5.16
C ALA A 35 -10.22 5.89 5.89
N ARG A 36 -10.24 6.12 7.21
CA ARG A 36 -9.02 6.18 8.05
C ARG A 36 -8.31 4.84 8.12
N LEU A 37 -9.05 3.75 8.30
CA LEU A 37 -8.49 2.39 8.28
C LEU A 37 -7.87 2.08 6.92
N TYR A 38 -8.51 2.49 5.82
CA TYR A 38 -7.95 2.35 4.49
C TYR A 38 -6.64 3.12 4.32
N LEU A 39 -6.59 4.39 4.74
CA LEU A 39 -5.36 5.19 4.70
C LEU A 39 -4.24 4.56 5.54
N SER A 40 -4.56 4.08 6.74
CA SER A 40 -3.60 3.40 7.62
C SER A 40 -3.07 2.10 7.00
N ALA A 41 -3.93 1.30 6.36
CA ALA A 41 -3.53 0.09 5.66
C ALA A 41 -2.68 0.42 4.41
N ALA A 42 -3.05 1.44 3.64
CA ALA A 42 -2.25 1.88 2.49
C ALA A 42 -0.85 2.34 2.94
N ASP A 43 -0.75 3.12 4.01
CA ASP A 43 0.53 3.62 4.53
C ASP A 43 1.42 2.46 5.00
N ALA A 44 0.82 1.52 5.74
CA ALA A 44 1.50 0.32 6.19
C ALA A 44 2.02 -0.52 5.00
N LEU A 45 1.27 -0.63 3.91
CA LEU A 45 1.72 -1.35 2.71
C LEU A 45 2.92 -0.68 2.05
N PHE A 46 2.89 0.65 1.88
CA PHE A 46 4.03 1.39 1.33
C PHE A 46 5.25 1.33 2.27
N ARG A 47 5.04 1.35 3.59
CA ARG A 47 6.11 1.17 4.58
C ARG A 47 6.74 -0.22 4.49
N LEU A 48 5.93 -1.28 4.33
CA LEU A 48 6.43 -2.63 4.13
C LEU A 48 7.27 -2.71 2.85
N MET A 49 6.77 -2.16 1.76
CA MET A 49 7.52 -2.09 0.50
C MET A 49 8.87 -1.40 0.70
N TYR A 50 8.91 -0.23 1.37
CA TYR A 50 10.18 0.45 1.69
C TYR A 50 11.17 -0.47 2.41
N LEU A 51 10.73 -1.18 3.45
CA LEU A 51 11.60 -2.08 4.23
C LEU A 51 12.18 -3.20 3.36
N ILE A 52 11.37 -3.76 2.46
CA ILE A 52 11.81 -4.80 1.52
C ILE A 52 12.81 -4.23 0.51
N LEU A 53 12.55 -3.05 -0.05
CA LEU A 53 13.48 -2.38 -0.96
C LEU A 53 14.82 -2.09 -0.27
N ALA A 54 14.79 -1.62 0.98
CA ALA A 54 16.00 -1.36 1.77
C ALA A 54 16.78 -2.66 2.07
N ALA A 55 16.10 -3.72 2.50
CA ALA A 55 16.70 -5.02 2.70
C ALA A 55 17.35 -5.56 1.41
N ARG A 56 16.69 -5.33 0.27
CA ARG A 56 17.22 -5.67 -1.05
C ARG A 56 18.52 -4.95 -1.34
N LEU A 57 18.56 -3.63 -1.21
CA LEU A 57 19.78 -2.86 -1.47
C LEU A 57 20.93 -3.28 -0.54
N ALA A 58 20.64 -3.62 0.71
CA ALA A 58 21.65 -4.11 1.65
C ALA A 58 22.18 -5.51 1.30
N ALA A 59 21.34 -6.38 0.72
CA ALA A 59 21.70 -7.76 0.39
C ALA A 59 22.60 -7.89 -0.84
N PHE A 60 22.61 -6.91 -1.75
CA PHE A 60 23.31 -7.01 -3.04
C PHE A 60 24.58 -6.13 -3.12
N PRO A 61 25.72 -6.65 -3.63
CA PRO A 61 27.00 -5.93 -3.69
C PRO A 61 26.98 -4.57 -4.40
N HIS A 62 26.03 -4.35 -5.32
CA HIS A 62 25.88 -3.12 -6.07
C HIS A 62 24.70 -2.25 -5.63
N GLY A 63 24.00 -2.64 -4.55
CA GLY A 63 22.81 -1.93 -4.06
C GLY A 63 23.08 -0.49 -3.63
N GLY A 64 24.28 -0.20 -3.12
CA GLY A 64 24.68 1.16 -2.71
C GLY A 64 24.51 2.23 -3.81
N ARG A 65 24.61 1.85 -5.09
CA ARG A 65 24.40 2.77 -6.22
C ARG A 65 22.96 3.25 -6.36
N PHE A 66 22.02 2.55 -5.74
CA PHE A 66 20.58 2.78 -5.83
C PHE A 66 19.98 3.30 -4.51
N GLU A 67 20.78 3.48 -3.45
CA GLU A 67 20.28 3.98 -2.15
C GLU A 67 19.55 5.32 -2.27
N GLY A 68 19.98 6.17 -3.20
CA GLY A 68 19.34 7.45 -3.49
C GLY A 68 17.88 7.35 -3.95
N PHE A 69 17.41 6.17 -4.38
CA PHE A 69 16.01 5.96 -4.74
C PHE A 69 15.08 5.79 -3.53
N LEU A 70 15.58 5.36 -2.36
CA LEU A 70 14.75 5.17 -1.17
C LEU A 70 14.16 6.49 -0.63
N PRO A 71 14.93 7.60 -0.49
CA PRO A 71 14.34 8.89 -0.10
C PRO A 71 13.32 9.40 -1.12
N VAL A 72 13.57 9.20 -2.42
CA VAL A 72 12.63 9.60 -3.48
C VAL A 72 11.33 8.80 -3.36
N TYR A 73 11.41 7.51 -3.05
CA TYR A 73 10.23 6.68 -2.80
C TYR A 73 9.39 7.24 -1.65
N GLU A 74 10.02 7.52 -0.50
CA GLU A 74 9.34 8.07 0.67
C GLU A 74 8.67 9.42 0.39
N ASP A 75 9.36 10.30 -0.35
CA ASP A 75 8.81 11.60 -0.75
C ASP A 75 7.59 11.46 -1.66
N ARG A 76 7.60 10.49 -2.60
CA ARG A 76 6.46 10.23 -3.48
C ARG A 76 5.29 9.62 -2.71
N VAL A 77 5.55 8.70 -1.78
CA VAL A 77 4.51 8.16 -0.89
C VAL A 77 3.89 9.28 -0.05
N ARG A 78 4.70 10.17 0.54
CA ARG A 78 4.20 11.32 1.31
C ARG A 78 3.34 12.25 0.45
N ALA A 79 3.78 12.56 -0.77
CA ALA A 79 3.02 13.37 -1.71
C ALA A 79 1.68 12.71 -2.07
N LEU A 80 1.66 11.37 -2.23
CA LEU A 80 0.43 10.62 -2.45
C LEU A 80 -0.55 10.82 -1.27
N PHE A 81 -0.10 10.61 -0.03
CA PHE A 81 -0.97 10.77 1.15
C PHE A 81 -1.49 12.20 1.31
N ALA A 82 -0.65 13.20 1.06
CA ALA A 82 -1.07 14.61 1.08
C ALA A 82 -2.20 14.91 0.06
N MET A 83 -2.29 14.14 -1.03
CA MET A 83 -3.39 14.24 -2.00
C MET A 83 -4.59 13.35 -1.65
N LEU A 84 -4.36 12.18 -1.04
CA LEU A 84 -5.42 11.23 -0.70
C LEU A 84 -6.21 11.65 0.54
N GLU A 85 -5.56 12.20 1.56
CA GLU A 85 -6.21 12.59 2.81
C GLU A 85 -7.36 13.60 2.61
N PRO A 86 -7.21 14.70 1.85
CA PRO A 86 -8.30 15.64 1.61
C PRO A 86 -9.50 15.00 0.87
N ILE A 87 -9.25 13.98 0.04
CA ILE A 87 -10.29 13.27 -0.69
C ILE A 87 -11.05 12.32 0.25
N LEU A 88 -10.30 11.55 1.05
CA LEU A 88 -10.85 10.45 1.85
C LEU A 88 -11.37 10.89 3.22
N LEU A 89 -10.90 12.03 3.71
CA LEU A 89 -11.31 12.62 4.99
C LEU A 89 -12.08 13.94 4.81
N GLY A 90 -12.36 14.33 3.57
CA GLY A 90 -13.12 15.52 3.23
C GLY A 90 -14.63 15.38 3.41
N ASP A 91 -15.37 16.29 2.78
CA ASP A 91 -16.84 16.35 2.87
C ASP A 91 -17.55 15.70 1.67
N ASP A 92 -16.81 15.30 0.62
CA ASP A 92 -17.38 14.57 -0.52
C ASP A 92 -17.63 13.10 -0.16
N VAL A 93 -18.76 12.86 0.48
CA VAL A 93 -19.23 11.53 0.89
C VAL A 93 -19.31 10.56 -0.28
N ALA A 94 -19.66 11.02 -1.49
CA ALA A 94 -19.78 10.15 -2.65
C ALA A 94 -18.41 9.63 -3.10
N ALA A 95 -17.41 10.52 -3.15
CA ALA A 95 -16.03 10.14 -3.47
C ALA A 95 -15.44 9.18 -2.43
N ILE A 96 -15.63 9.46 -1.13
CA ILE A 96 -15.15 8.58 -0.05
C ILE A 96 -15.78 7.18 -0.19
N ARG A 97 -17.10 7.15 -0.37
CA ARG A 97 -17.86 5.90 -0.50
C ARG A 97 -17.41 5.09 -1.71
N ASP A 98 -17.20 5.72 -2.86
CA ASP A 98 -16.72 5.02 -4.07
C ASP A 98 -15.37 4.34 -3.86
N VAL A 99 -14.44 5.01 -3.18
CA VAL A 99 -13.14 4.42 -2.85
C VAL A 99 -13.27 3.24 -1.89
N VAL A 100 -13.93 3.43 -0.75
CA VAL A 100 -14.03 2.37 0.27
C VAL A 100 -14.85 1.17 -0.24
N GLU A 101 -15.93 1.41 -0.98
CA GLU A 101 -16.71 0.36 -1.62
C GLU A 101 -15.87 -0.40 -2.65
N GLY A 102 -14.98 0.30 -3.36
CA GLY A 102 -14.02 -0.30 -4.27
C GLY A 102 -13.04 -1.26 -3.62
N VAL A 103 -12.54 -0.90 -2.44
CA VAL A 103 -11.66 -1.76 -1.62
C VAL A 103 -12.43 -2.99 -1.16
N ARG A 104 -13.67 -2.82 -0.70
CA ARG A 104 -14.55 -3.92 -0.27
C ARG A 104 -14.80 -4.91 -1.41
N GLN A 105 -15.12 -4.43 -2.61
CA GLN A 105 -15.43 -5.28 -3.75
C GLN A 105 -14.19 -5.92 -4.38
N GLY A 106 -13.04 -5.26 -4.31
CA GLY A 106 -11.80 -5.72 -4.93
C GLY A 106 -10.98 -6.69 -4.10
N ALA A 107 -11.44 -7.12 -2.92
CA ALA A 107 -10.72 -8.00 -1.99
C ALA A 107 -9.33 -7.50 -1.55
N LEU A 108 -8.99 -6.23 -1.81
CA LEU A 108 -7.66 -5.66 -1.52
C LEU A 108 -7.27 -5.80 -0.04
N ALA A 109 -8.23 -5.62 0.87
CA ALA A 109 -7.97 -5.80 2.30
C ALA A 109 -7.61 -7.26 2.65
N GLU A 110 -8.18 -8.23 1.95
CA GLU A 110 -7.85 -9.65 2.14
C GLU A 110 -6.48 -9.99 1.54
N GLU A 111 -6.14 -9.42 0.38
CA GLU A 111 -4.80 -9.51 -0.22
C GLU A 111 -3.73 -8.97 0.73
N MET A 112 -3.99 -7.82 1.37
CA MET A 112 -3.08 -7.23 2.37
C MET A 112 -2.88 -8.17 3.58
N VAL A 113 -3.94 -8.79 4.10
CA VAL A 113 -3.84 -9.76 5.20
C VAL A 113 -3.04 -11.00 4.78
N ALA A 114 -3.29 -11.53 3.59
CA ALA A 114 -2.55 -12.66 3.06
C ALA A 114 -1.04 -12.33 2.91
N LEU A 115 -0.73 -11.13 2.42
CA LEU A 115 0.63 -10.62 2.32
C LEU A 115 1.31 -10.54 3.69
N GLN A 116 0.65 -9.98 4.70
CA GLN A 116 1.22 -9.90 6.05
C GLN A 116 1.52 -11.27 6.64
N ASN A 117 0.67 -12.27 6.40
CA ASN A 117 0.93 -13.63 6.85
C ASN A 117 2.13 -14.26 6.14
N ALA A 118 2.25 -14.06 4.82
CA ALA A 118 3.37 -14.54 4.03
C ALA A 118 4.69 -13.92 4.49
N VAL A 119 4.75 -12.59 4.55
CA VAL A 119 5.93 -11.84 4.99
C VAL A 119 6.25 -12.10 6.47
N GLY A 120 5.24 -12.32 7.30
CA GLY A 120 5.41 -12.67 8.71
C GLY A 120 6.17 -13.97 8.94
N ALA A 121 6.06 -14.92 7.99
CA ALA A 121 6.75 -16.21 8.01
C ALA A 121 8.12 -16.19 7.32
N SER A 122 8.46 -15.11 6.62
CA SER A 122 9.69 -14.97 5.84
C SER A 122 10.94 -14.76 6.71
N SER A 123 12.08 -15.28 6.20
CA SER A 123 13.41 -14.98 6.71
C SER A 123 13.95 -13.61 6.27
N GLY A 124 13.47 -13.07 5.14
CA GLY A 124 13.90 -11.79 4.58
C GLY A 124 15.20 -11.83 3.79
N GLU A 125 15.71 -13.03 3.51
CA GLU A 125 17.00 -13.26 2.86
C GLU A 125 16.88 -14.18 1.65
N GLY A 126 17.83 -14.10 0.72
CA GLY A 126 17.91 -15.01 -0.44
C GLY A 126 16.60 -15.09 -1.24
N ARG A 127 16.05 -16.30 -1.39
CA ARG A 127 14.80 -16.52 -2.15
C ARG A 127 13.57 -15.90 -1.49
N ASP A 128 13.55 -15.83 -0.17
CA ASP A 128 12.43 -15.22 0.56
C ASP A 128 12.37 -13.72 0.27
N LEU A 129 13.52 -13.06 0.18
CA LEU A 129 13.61 -11.63 -0.16
C LEU A 129 13.06 -11.33 -1.57
N ASP A 130 13.34 -12.20 -2.55
CA ASP A 130 12.78 -12.07 -3.90
C ASP A 130 11.26 -12.28 -3.90
N ALA A 131 10.79 -13.31 -3.18
CA ALA A 131 9.36 -13.62 -3.06
C ALA A 131 8.58 -12.49 -2.34
N ASP A 132 9.14 -11.94 -1.26
CA ASP A 132 8.53 -10.83 -0.52
C ASP A 132 8.44 -9.56 -1.38
N ALA A 133 9.48 -9.28 -2.17
CA ALA A 133 9.49 -8.15 -3.11
C ALA A 133 8.43 -8.31 -4.21
N GLU A 134 8.24 -9.52 -4.73
CA GLU A 134 7.22 -9.82 -5.72
C GLU A 134 5.80 -9.75 -5.15
N ALA A 135 5.55 -10.40 -4.02
CA ALA A 135 4.26 -10.41 -3.35
C ALA A 135 3.83 -9.01 -2.93
N THR A 136 4.72 -8.24 -2.30
CA THR A 136 4.42 -6.86 -1.86
C THR A 136 4.20 -5.94 -3.06
N ALA A 137 4.94 -6.13 -4.16
CA ALA A 137 4.76 -5.32 -5.37
C ALA A 137 3.41 -5.59 -6.03
N THR A 138 2.96 -6.85 -6.01
CA THR A 138 1.64 -7.25 -6.52
C THR A 138 0.52 -6.54 -5.77
N VAL A 139 0.50 -6.62 -4.44
CA VAL A 139 -0.54 -5.94 -3.63
C VAL A 139 -0.44 -4.42 -3.74
N THR A 140 0.78 -3.88 -3.83
CA THR A 140 1.00 -2.44 -4.10
C THR A 140 0.41 -2.05 -5.45
N ASN A 141 0.55 -2.87 -6.49
CA ASN A 141 -0.08 -2.62 -7.80
C ASN A 141 -1.60 -2.68 -7.72
N SER A 142 -2.19 -3.64 -7.00
CA SER A 142 -3.64 -3.69 -6.75
C SER A 142 -4.16 -2.39 -6.11
N LEU A 143 -3.47 -1.89 -5.08
CA LEU A 143 -3.80 -0.61 -4.44
C LEU A 143 -3.73 0.57 -5.43
N LYS A 144 -2.65 0.65 -6.22
CA LYS A 144 -2.47 1.73 -7.20
C LYS A 144 -3.54 1.71 -8.29
N GLU A 145 -3.87 0.54 -8.82
CA GLU A 145 -4.93 0.41 -9.82
C GLU A 145 -6.29 0.82 -9.27
N GLN A 146 -6.59 0.44 -8.03
CA GLN A 146 -7.80 0.87 -7.31
C GLN A 146 -7.88 2.40 -7.22
N LEU A 147 -6.79 3.05 -6.80
CA LEU A 147 -6.69 4.51 -6.73
C LEU A 147 -6.85 5.15 -8.12
N ALA A 148 -6.18 4.63 -9.15
CA ALA A 148 -6.23 5.16 -10.51
C ALA A 148 -7.61 5.08 -11.18
N ARG A 149 -8.33 3.98 -10.91
CA ARG A 149 -9.68 3.80 -11.46
C ARG A 149 -10.68 4.78 -10.86
N ARG A 150 -10.50 5.18 -9.59
CA ARG A 150 -11.50 5.97 -8.84
C ARG A 150 -11.18 7.44 -8.71
N ILE A 151 -9.90 7.77 -8.57
CA ILE A 151 -9.47 9.15 -8.37
C ILE A 151 -8.91 9.71 -9.68
N LYS A 152 -9.74 10.51 -10.36
CA LYS A 152 -9.41 11.17 -11.64
C LYS A 152 -8.58 12.43 -11.44
N ASN A 153 -7.43 12.29 -10.79
CA ASN A 153 -6.45 13.35 -10.60
C ASN A 153 -5.13 12.98 -11.32
N PRO A 154 -4.73 13.74 -12.35
CA PRO A 154 -3.48 13.50 -13.09
C PRO A 154 -2.24 13.45 -12.18
N TRP A 155 -2.17 14.33 -11.18
CA TRP A 155 -1.04 14.38 -10.26
C TRP A 155 -0.91 13.11 -9.41
N ILE A 156 -2.04 12.50 -9.03
CA ILE A 156 -2.02 11.20 -8.37
C ILE A 156 -1.47 10.15 -9.33
N GLN A 157 -1.87 10.14 -10.61
CA GLN A 157 -1.34 9.19 -11.59
C GLN A 157 0.16 9.31 -11.77
N ASP A 158 0.68 10.53 -11.86
CA ASP A 158 2.11 10.79 -11.99
C ASP A 158 2.89 10.29 -10.78
N VAL A 159 2.37 10.53 -9.57
CA VAL A 159 2.98 10.04 -8.32
C VAL A 159 2.94 8.51 -8.24
N LEU A 160 1.82 7.88 -8.61
CA LEU A 160 1.70 6.42 -8.63
C LEU A 160 2.66 5.78 -9.65
N HIS A 161 2.84 6.41 -10.81
CA HIS A 161 3.81 5.98 -11.81
C HIS A 161 5.24 6.12 -11.29
N ALA A 162 5.60 7.25 -10.69
CA ALA A 162 6.93 7.45 -10.11
C ALA A 162 7.24 6.41 -9.01
N ILE A 163 6.28 6.08 -8.14
CA ILE A 163 6.42 5.00 -7.15
C ILE A 163 6.71 3.66 -7.85
N ASN A 164 6.02 3.36 -8.96
CA ASN A 164 6.22 2.12 -9.71
C ASN A 164 7.63 2.02 -10.32
N GLU A 165 8.11 3.10 -10.92
CA GLU A 165 9.46 3.15 -11.50
C GLU A 165 10.54 2.89 -10.45
N ILE A 166 10.39 3.51 -9.27
CA ILE A 166 11.35 3.32 -8.18
C ILE A 166 11.35 1.87 -7.68
N ILE A 167 10.17 1.28 -7.47
CA ILE A 167 10.03 -0.14 -7.11
C ILE A 167 10.70 -1.02 -8.19
N GLY A 168 10.46 -0.72 -9.48
CA GLY A 168 11.05 -1.47 -10.59
C GLY A 168 12.57 -1.42 -10.61
N VAL A 169 13.15 -0.22 -10.46
CA VAL A 169 14.61 -0.01 -10.41
C VAL A 169 15.23 -0.79 -9.25
N VAL A 170 14.70 -0.65 -8.04
CA VAL A 170 15.31 -1.27 -6.86
C VAL A 170 15.10 -2.79 -6.86
N ARG A 171 13.94 -3.29 -7.31
CA ARG A 171 13.72 -4.74 -7.50
C ARG A 171 14.62 -5.35 -8.55
N GLY A 172 15.04 -4.58 -9.55
CA GLY A 172 15.98 -5.02 -10.59
C GLY A 172 17.42 -5.19 -10.11
N VAL A 173 17.74 -4.82 -8.86
CA VAL A 173 19.07 -5.03 -8.28
C VAL A 173 19.29 -6.52 -8.01
N THR A 174 20.43 -7.04 -8.47
CA THR A 174 20.91 -8.43 -8.35
C THR A 174 22.40 -8.47 -8.08
#